data_AF-A0A7K8QX72-F1
#
_entry.id   AF-A0A7K8QX72-F1
#
_cell.length_a   1.000
_cell.length_b   1.000
_cell.length_c   1.000
_cell.angle_alpha   90.00
_cell.angle_beta   90.00
_cell.angle_gamma   90.00
#
_symmetry.space_group_name_H-M   'P 1'
#
loop_
_entity.id
_entity.type
_entity.pdbx_description
1 polymer ?
#
loop_
_entity_poly.entity_id
_entity_poly.type
_entity_poly.pdbx_seq_one_letter_code
_entity_poly.pdbx_strand_id
1 'polypeptide(L)'
;KCFWFWFQRKFHCASLTSWPPWLYSLYDAETLMERVKRQLHEWDENLKDESLPTNPIDFSYRVAACLPIDDALRIQLLKIGSAVQRLRCELDIMNKCTSLCCKQCQDTEITTKNEIFSLSLCGPMAAYVNPHGYIHETLTVYKACNLNLSGRPSTEHSWFPGYAWTIAQCRICGSHMGWKFTATKKEMSPQKFWGLTRSALLPRIPEGEEDSEQDGSPVLCL
;
A
#
# COMPACT_ATOMS: atom_id res chain seq x y z
N LYS A 1 27.73 -4.19 10.02
CA LYS A 1 28.55 -3.94 11.24
C LYS A 1 28.05 -2.75 12.06
N CYS A 2 27.62 -1.64 11.44
CA CYS A 2 27.12 -0.45 12.16
C CYS A 2 25.76 -0.64 12.88
N PHE A 3 24.78 -1.32 12.26
CA PHE A 3 23.46 -1.54 12.88
C PHE A 3 23.52 -2.30 14.21
N TRP A 4 24.28 -3.40 14.25
CA TRP A 4 24.42 -4.24 15.46
C TRP A 4 25.05 -3.48 16.62
N PHE A 5 26.06 -2.65 16.33
CA PHE A 5 26.73 -1.81 17.32
C PHE A 5 25.81 -0.69 17.84
N TRP A 6 25.05 -0.05 16.94
CA TRP A 6 24.04 0.93 17.31
C TRP A 6 22.94 0.31 18.19
N PHE A 7 22.43 -0.86 17.80
CA PHE A 7 21.38 -1.60 18.51
C PHE A 7 21.81 -1.95 19.93
N GLN A 8 23.03 -2.49 20.09
CA GLN A 8 23.58 -2.81 21.41
C GLN A 8 23.76 -1.57 22.29
N ARG A 9 24.17 -0.43 21.70
CA ARG A 9 24.34 0.83 22.45
C ARG A 9 23.01 1.43 22.88
N LYS A 10 22.04 1.52 21.97
CA LYS A 10 20.73 2.15 22.22
C LYS A 10 19.93 1.41 23.28
N PHE A 11 19.97 0.08 23.27
CA PHE A 11 19.20 -0.78 24.17
C PHE A 11 20.06 -1.45 25.25
N HIS A 12 21.25 -0.92 25.56
CA HIS A 12 22.16 -1.48 26.57
C HIS A 12 21.47 -1.69 27.94
N CYS A 13 20.69 -0.70 28.37
CA CYS A 13 19.98 -0.73 29.64
C CYS A 13 18.76 -1.66 29.66
N ALA A 14 18.42 -2.34 28.56
CA ALA A 14 17.39 -3.38 28.56
C ALA A 14 17.72 -4.53 29.52
N SER A 15 19.01 -4.77 29.79
CA SER A 15 19.50 -5.71 30.81
C SER A 15 19.02 -5.42 32.23
N LEU A 16 18.56 -4.19 32.50
CA LEU A 16 17.97 -3.77 33.78
C LEU A 16 16.44 -4.02 33.84
N THR A 17 15.87 -4.61 32.80
CA THR A 17 14.43 -4.84 32.66
C THR A 17 14.13 -6.32 32.43
N SER A 18 12.85 -6.68 32.46
CA SER A 18 12.40 -8.05 32.18
C SER A 18 12.50 -8.46 30.71
N TRP A 19 12.80 -7.53 29.79
CA TRP A 19 12.71 -7.75 28.36
C TRP A 19 14.06 -7.64 27.64
N PRO A 20 14.30 -8.47 26.62
CA PRO A 20 15.54 -8.42 25.86
C PRO A 20 15.59 -7.18 24.93
N PRO A 21 16.80 -6.70 24.55
CA PRO A 21 16.98 -5.57 23.63
C PRO A 21 16.18 -5.65 22.33
N TRP A 22 16.01 -6.86 21.77
CA TRP A 22 15.30 -7.04 20.50
C TRP A 22 13.82 -6.67 20.62
N LEU A 23 13.20 -6.84 21.79
CA LEU A 23 11.80 -6.46 21.99
C LEU A 23 11.63 -4.95 21.89
N TYR A 24 12.50 -4.17 22.55
CA TYR A 24 12.47 -2.71 22.48
C TYR A 24 12.63 -2.19 21.05
N SER A 25 13.45 -2.86 20.23
CA SER A 25 13.60 -2.51 18.82
C SER A 25 12.33 -2.69 17.99
N LEU A 26 11.39 -3.55 18.43
CA LEU A 26 10.08 -3.68 17.80
C LEU A 26 9.15 -2.49 18.10
N TYR A 27 9.50 -1.64 19.08
CA TYR A 27 8.74 -0.45 19.47
C TYR A 27 9.54 0.84 19.26
N ASP A 28 10.73 0.75 18.68
CA ASP A 28 11.58 1.91 18.41
C ASP A 28 11.21 2.55 17.07
N ALA A 29 10.86 3.83 17.08
CA ALA A 29 10.37 4.54 15.90
C ALA A 29 11.39 4.53 14.74
N GLU A 30 12.67 4.77 15.01
CA GLU A 30 13.73 4.76 14.00
C GLU A 30 13.86 3.37 13.36
N THR A 31 13.92 2.32 14.19
CA THR A 31 13.98 0.93 13.71
C THR A 31 12.77 0.57 12.85
N LEU A 32 11.57 0.99 13.26
CA LEU A 32 10.34 0.74 12.51
C LEU A 32 10.31 1.50 11.19
N MET A 33 10.66 2.78 11.18
CA MET A 33 10.75 3.59 9.96
C MET A 33 11.73 2.98 8.96
N GLU A 34 12.91 2.53 9.38
CA GLU A 34 13.88 1.88 8.50
C GLU A 34 13.35 0.57 7.90
N ARG A 35 12.58 -0.22 8.67
CA ARG A 35 11.92 -1.42 8.15
C ARG A 35 10.85 -1.08 7.12
N VAL A 36 10.08 -0.01 7.34
CA VAL A 36 9.06 0.46 6.39
C VAL A 36 9.72 1.00 5.12
N LYS A 37 10.78 1.80 5.23
CA LYS A 37 11.52 2.32 4.07
C LYS A 37 11.97 1.19 3.15
N ARG A 38 12.51 0.11 3.70
CA ARG A 38 12.89 -1.07 2.89
C ARG A 38 11.72 -1.64 2.08
N GLN A 39 10.51 -1.71 2.65
CA GLN A 39 9.32 -2.14 1.92
C GLN A 39 8.88 -1.10 0.88
N LEU A 40 8.98 0.20 1.17
CA LEU A 40 8.67 1.25 0.19
C LEU A 40 9.63 1.25 -1.00
N HIS A 41 10.92 0.96 -0.78
CA HIS A 41 11.92 0.78 -1.84
C HIS A 41 11.61 -0.40 -2.76
N GLU A 42 10.89 -1.43 -2.27
CA GLU A 42 10.41 -2.52 -3.13
C GLU A 42 9.30 -2.04 -4.10
N TRP A 43 8.55 -0.98 -3.74
CA TRP A 43 7.55 -0.37 -4.61
C TRP A 43 8.11 0.75 -5.49
N ASP A 44 9.23 1.36 -5.12
CA ASP A 44 9.84 2.44 -5.88
C ASP A 44 11.36 2.42 -5.72
N GLU A 45 12.04 1.83 -6.70
CA GLU A 45 13.50 1.78 -6.76
C GLU A 45 14.14 3.18 -6.84
N ASN A 46 13.38 4.20 -7.24
CA ASN A 46 13.86 5.58 -7.34
C ASN A 46 13.47 6.44 -6.13
N LEU A 47 12.85 5.85 -5.11
CA LEU A 47 12.47 6.56 -3.90
C LEU A 47 13.72 7.12 -3.23
N LYS A 48 13.76 8.44 -3.06
CA LYS A 48 14.85 9.08 -2.32
C LYS A 48 14.47 9.15 -0.86
N ASP A 49 15.31 8.63 0.02
CA ASP A 49 15.08 8.71 1.47
C ASP A 49 14.90 10.16 1.96
N GLU A 50 15.53 11.13 1.30
CA GLU A 50 15.39 12.56 1.56
C GLU A 50 13.97 13.10 1.32
N SER A 51 13.17 12.42 0.49
CA SER A 51 11.78 12.77 0.23
C SER A 51 10.83 12.29 1.34
N LEU A 52 11.30 11.40 2.22
CA LEU A 52 10.50 10.84 3.29
C LEU A 52 10.65 11.68 4.57
N PRO A 53 9.55 11.94 5.31
CA PRO A 53 9.64 12.68 6.56
C PRO A 53 10.54 11.97 7.59
N THR A 54 11.32 12.75 8.33
CA THR A 54 12.15 12.24 9.43
C THR A 54 11.39 12.12 10.75
N ASN A 55 10.30 12.89 10.91
CA ASN A 55 9.42 12.80 12.07
C ASN A 55 8.57 11.52 11.97
N PRO A 56 8.55 10.66 13.00
CA PRO A 56 7.76 9.42 12.98
C PRO A 56 6.26 9.63 12.79
N ILE A 57 5.71 10.75 13.28
CA ILE A 57 4.30 11.09 13.12
C ILE A 57 3.99 11.31 11.65
N ASP A 58 4.70 12.24 11.00
CA ASP A 58 4.50 12.59 9.59
C ASP A 58 4.79 11.40 8.67
N PHE A 59 5.86 10.64 8.98
CA PHE A 59 6.23 9.45 8.23
C PHE A 59 5.12 8.39 8.26
N SER A 60 4.59 8.07 9.45
CA SER A 60 3.50 7.08 9.56
C SER A 60 2.26 7.52 8.78
N TYR A 61 1.82 8.78 8.88
CA TYR A 61 0.68 9.24 8.08
C TYR A 61 0.96 9.23 6.57
N ARG A 62 2.19 9.52 6.15
CA ARG A 62 2.58 9.42 4.74
C ARG A 62 2.46 7.98 4.23
N VAL A 63 2.88 7.01 5.04
CA VAL A 63 2.77 5.58 4.71
C VAL A 63 1.31 5.14 4.68
N ALA A 64 0.53 5.47 5.71
CA ALA A 64 -0.90 5.19 5.80
C ALA A 64 -1.70 5.70 4.58
N ALA A 65 -1.31 6.85 4.03
CA ALA A 65 -1.94 7.40 2.83
C ALA A 65 -1.74 6.54 1.58
N CYS A 66 -0.66 5.76 1.53
CA CYS A 66 -0.25 4.96 0.37
C CYS A 66 -0.67 3.48 0.45
N LEU A 67 -1.10 3.00 1.62
CA LEU A 67 -1.47 1.60 1.80
C LEU A 67 -2.77 1.25 1.06
N PRO A 68 -2.80 0.19 0.23
CA PRO A 68 -3.99 -0.26 -0.49
C PRO A 68 -4.92 -1.09 0.41
N ILE A 69 -5.42 -0.46 1.48
CA ILE A 69 -6.34 -1.05 2.45
C ILE A 69 -7.78 -0.60 2.23
N ASP A 70 -8.73 -1.37 2.74
CA ASP A 70 -10.14 -1.02 2.70
C ASP A 70 -10.50 0.07 3.73
N ASP A 71 -11.75 0.55 3.70
CA ASP A 71 -12.19 1.64 4.58
C ASP A 71 -12.21 1.24 6.05
N ALA A 72 -12.53 -0.03 6.36
CA ALA A 72 -12.56 -0.53 7.73
C ALA A 72 -11.15 -0.47 8.35
N LEU A 73 -10.15 -1.04 7.68
CA LEU A 73 -8.75 -0.97 8.15
C LEU A 73 -8.23 0.47 8.18
N ARG A 74 -8.59 1.31 7.20
CA ARG A 74 -8.17 2.73 7.18
C ARG A 74 -8.69 3.49 8.39
N ILE A 75 -9.95 3.26 8.79
CA ILE A 75 -10.53 3.86 9.99
C ILE A 75 -9.80 3.36 11.25
N GLN A 76 -9.46 2.07 11.34
CA GLN A 76 -8.69 1.55 12.48
C GLN A 76 -7.31 2.22 12.57
N LEU A 77 -6.60 2.33 11.45
CA LEU A 77 -5.30 2.99 11.40
C LEU A 77 -5.35 4.47 11.82
N LEU A 78 -6.44 5.17 11.47
CA LEU A 78 -6.69 6.56 11.87
C LEU A 78 -7.02 6.73 13.35
N LYS A 79 -7.60 5.70 14.00
CA LYS A 79 -7.87 5.72 15.46
C LYS A 79 -6.61 5.58 16.31
N ILE A 80 -5.53 5.01 15.75
CA ILE A 80 -4.28 4.83 16.47
C ILE A 80 -3.64 6.20 16.73
N GLY A 81 -3.44 6.55 18.01
CA GLY A 81 -2.83 7.82 18.42
C GLY A 81 -1.30 7.84 18.43
N SER A 82 -0.65 6.68 18.59
CA SER A 82 0.81 6.57 18.64
C SER A 82 1.42 6.26 17.27
N ALA A 83 2.44 7.03 16.87
CA ALA A 83 3.19 6.74 15.64
C ALA A 83 3.84 5.35 15.68
N VAL A 84 4.32 4.89 16.83
CA VAL A 84 4.93 3.55 16.97
C VAL A 84 3.92 2.44 16.71
N GLN A 85 2.72 2.56 17.30
CA GLN A 85 1.64 1.59 17.07
C GLN A 85 1.21 1.60 15.59
N ARG A 86 1.13 2.80 14.99
CA ARG A 86 0.77 2.97 13.58
C ARG A 86 1.80 2.33 12.65
N LEU A 87 3.09 2.57 12.87
CA LEU A 87 4.18 1.98 12.08
C LEU A 87 4.23 0.46 12.19
N ARG A 88 3.98 -0.09 13.40
CA ARG A 88 3.87 -1.54 13.59
C ARG A 88 2.69 -2.11 12.80
N CYS A 89 1.55 -1.43 12.85
CA CYS A 89 0.35 -1.80 12.11
C CYS A 89 0.59 -1.79 10.60
N GLU A 90 1.18 -0.70 10.09
CA GLU A 90 1.54 -0.54 8.68
C GLU A 90 2.48 -1.65 8.21
N LEU A 91 3.50 -1.99 9.00
CA LEU A 91 4.41 -3.10 8.70
C LEU A 91 3.69 -4.44 8.66
N ASP A 92 2.81 -4.72 9.61
CA ASP A 92 2.05 -5.97 9.64
C ASP A 92 1.16 -6.10 8.40
N ILE A 93 0.46 -5.03 8.03
CA ILE A 93 -0.34 -4.94 6.81
C ILE A 93 0.54 -5.18 5.57
N MET A 94 1.69 -4.50 5.44
CA MET A 94 2.59 -4.69 4.29
C MET A 94 3.11 -6.14 4.15
N ASN A 95 3.34 -6.80 5.29
CA ASN A 95 3.84 -8.17 5.30
C ASN A 95 2.74 -9.19 4.94
N LYS A 96 1.55 -9.03 5.55
CA LYS A 96 0.44 -9.98 5.43
C LYS A 96 -0.38 -9.80 4.15
N CYS A 97 -0.61 -8.57 3.70
CA CYS A 97 -1.38 -8.27 2.49
C CYS A 97 -0.55 -8.53 1.23
N THR A 98 -0.58 -9.76 0.73
CA THR A 98 0.18 -10.15 -0.47
C THR A 98 -0.64 -10.06 -1.76
N SER A 99 -1.97 -10.09 -1.67
CA SER A 99 -2.89 -10.09 -2.80
C SER A 99 -4.00 -9.05 -2.61
N LEU A 100 -4.48 -8.48 -3.72
CA LEU A 100 -5.58 -7.53 -3.77
C LEU A 100 -6.68 -8.10 -4.66
N CYS A 101 -7.86 -8.26 -4.08
CA CYS A 101 -9.02 -8.89 -4.71
C CYS A 101 -10.11 -7.85 -5.03
N CYS A 102 -11.08 -8.24 -5.86
CA CYS A 102 -12.28 -7.44 -6.10
C CYS A 102 -13.14 -7.41 -4.83
N LYS A 103 -13.43 -6.20 -4.32
CA LYS A 103 -14.24 -6.02 -3.11
C LYS A 103 -15.64 -6.62 -3.21
N GLN A 104 -16.25 -6.56 -4.39
CA GLN A 104 -17.58 -7.13 -4.62
C GLN A 104 -17.57 -8.66 -4.64
N CYS A 105 -16.54 -9.28 -5.22
CA CYS A 105 -16.43 -10.74 -5.29
C CYS A 105 -15.78 -11.35 -4.05
N GLN A 106 -15.02 -10.56 -3.30
CA GLN A 106 -14.11 -10.93 -2.22
C GLN A 106 -12.93 -11.81 -2.65
N ASP A 107 -13.18 -12.88 -3.43
CA ASP A 107 -12.19 -13.90 -3.72
C ASP A 107 -11.50 -13.83 -5.08
N THR A 108 -11.98 -12.93 -5.95
CA THR A 108 -11.39 -12.75 -7.28
C THR A 108 -10.14 -11.88 -7.18
N GLU A 109 -8.97 -12.49 -7.24
CA GLU A 109 -7.68 -11.78 -7.28
C GLU A 109 -7.61 -10.84 -8.50
N ILE A 110 -7.10 -9.63 -8.28
CA ILE A 110 -6.92 -8.61 -9.32
C ILE A 110 -5.44 -8.31 -9.53
N THR A 111 -4.66 -8.24 -8.45
CA THR A 111 -3.21 -8.00 -8.53
C THR A 111 -2.54 -8.46 -7.24
N THR A 112 -1.21 -8.40 -7.18
CA THR A 112 -0.41 -8.77 -6.00
C THR A 112 0.50 -7.64 -5.59
N LYS A 113 1.01 -7.69 -4.35
CA LYS A 113 1.91 -6.65 -3.83
C LYS A 113 3.17 -6.44 -4.69
N ASN A 114 3.63 -7.49 -5.37
CA ASN A 114 4.85 -7.47 -6.20
C ASN A 114 4.65 -6.67 -7.49
N GLU A 115 3.41 -6.41 -7.89
CA GLU A 115 3.10 -5.63 -9.08
C GLU A 115 2.89 -4.14 -8.74
N ILE A 116 2.86 -3.77 -7.45
CA ILE A 116 2.71 -2.38 -7.00
C ILE A 116 3.97 -1.60 -7.33
N PHE A 117 3.81 -0.41 -7.90
CA PHE A 117 4.91 0.51 -8.11
C PHE A 117 4.49 1.97 -8.00
N SER A 118 5.44 2.87 -7.72
CA SER A 118 5.17 4.31 -7.68
C SER A 118 5.42 4.99 -9.02
N LEU A 119 4.35 5.51 -9.63
CA LEU A 119 4.46 6.42 -10.77
C LEU A 119 4.43 7.91 -10.34
N SER A 120 3.96 8.18 -9.12
CA SER A 120 3.85 9.52 -8.54
C SER A 120 4.84 9.68 -7.39
N LEU A 121 5.30 10.93 -7.17
CA LEU A 121 6.11 11.29 -5.99
C LEU A 121 5.38 11.05 -4.67
N CYS A 122 4.05 10.92 -4.69
CA CYS A 122 3.26 10.59 -3.51
C CYS A 122 3.42 9.13 -3.08
N GLY A 123 3.86 8.24 -3.98
CA GLY A 123 3.91 6.80 -3.79
C GLY A 123 3.04 6.06 -4.81
N PRO A 124 2.71 4.78 -4.56
CA PRO A 124 1.95 3.96 -5.50
C PRO A 124 0.46 4.31 -5.55
N MET A 125 -0.06 5.06 -4.58
CA MET A 125 -1.46 5.43 -4.52
C MET A 125 -1.63 6.93 -4.24
N ALA A 126 -2.50 7.58 -5.01
CA ALA A 126 -2.86 8.99 -4.81
C ALA A 126 -4.31 9.24 -5.20
N ALA A 127 -4.91 10.31 -4.67
CA ALA A 127 -6.28 10.71 -4.98
C ALA A 127 -6.33 11.61 -6.23
N TYR A 128 -7.19 11.26 -7.18
CA TYR A 128 -7.43 12.03 -8.39
C TYR A 128 -8.92 12.29 -8.58
N VAL A 129 -9.27 13.39 -9.26
CA VAL A 129 -10.66 13.78 -9.50
C VAL A 129 -11.00 13.55 -10.97
N ASN A 130 -12.10 12.89 -11.27
CA ASN A 130 -12.60 12.74 -12.63
C ASN A 130 -13.38 14.01 -13.08
N PRO A 131 -13.70 14.17 -14.38
CA PRO A 131 -14.39 15.36 -14.89
C PRO A 131 -15.76 15.64 -14.26
N HIS A 132 -16.37 14.64 -13.64
CA HIS A 132 -17.67 14.75 -12.98
C HIS A 132 -17.54 15.02 -11.46
N GLY A 133 -16.32 15.22 -10.94
CA GLY A 133 -16.06 15.54 -9.55
C GLY A 133 -15.89 14.33 -8.61
N TYR A 134 -15.88 13.10 -9.12
CA TYR A 134 -15.65 11.92 -8.27
C TYR A 134 -14.17 11.72 -7.98
N ILE A 135 -13.85 11.45 -6.72
CA ILE A 135 -12.49 11.22 -6.23
C ILE A 135 -12.18 9.72 -6.28
N HIS A 136 -11.02 9.37 -6.85
CA HIS A 136 -10.50 8.02 -6.90
C HIS A 136 -9.08 7.98 -6.33
N GLU A 137 -8.92 7.35 -5.17
CA GLU A 137 -7.62 6.87 -4.70
C GLU A 137 -7.17 5.73 -5.64
N THR A 138 -6.19 6.02 -6.49
CA THR A 138 -5.79 5.16 -7.60
C THR A 138 -4.41 4.57 -7.34
N LEU A 139 -4.36 3.25 -7.17
CA LEU A 139 -3.16 2.45 -7.00
C LEU A 139 -2.55 2.07 -8.35
N THR A 140 -1.28 2.36 -8.58
CA THR A 140 -0.56 1.98 -9.79
C THR A 140 0.10 0.60 -9.66
N VAL A 141 -0.22 -0.29 -10.60
CA VAL A 141 0.35 -1.64 -10.68
C VAL A 141 0.78 -2.00 -12.10
N TYR A 142 1.86 -2.77 -12.24
CA TYR A 142 2.39 -3.21 -13.54
C TYR A 142 1.43 -4.20 -14.21
N LYS A 143 0.95 -5.20 -13.47
CA LYS A 143 0.03 -6.23 -13.96
C LYS A 143 -1.23 -6.32 -13.11
N ALA A 144 -2.32 -6.64 -13.79
CA ALA A 144 -3.59 -7.02 -13.19
C ALA A 144 -4.22 -8.16 -14.01
N CYS A 145 -4.98 -9.01 -13.34
CA CYS A 145 -5.68 -10.17 -13.88
C CYS A 145 -7.20 -10.05 -13.62
N ASN A 146 -7.99 -10.92 -14.25
CA ASN A 146 -9.44 -10.97 -14.07
C ASN A 146 -10.19 -9.65 -14.37
N LEU A 147 -9.67 -8.88 -15.33
CA LEU A 147 -10.27 -7.62 -15.79
C LEU A 147 -10.66 -7.70 -17.27
N ASN A 148 -11.85 -7.22 -17.60
CA ASN A 148 -12.28 -6.92 -18.96
C ASN A 148 -12.12 -5.42 -19.22
N LEU A 149 -11.70 -5.07 -20.45
CA LEU A 149 -11.60 -3.68 -20.88
C LEU A 149 -12.88 -3.26 -21.62
N SER A 150 -13.38 -2.07 -21.29
CA SER A 150 -14.57 -1.50 -21.92
C SER A 150 -14.22 -0.20 -22.66
N GLY A 151 -14.67 -0.10 -23.90
CA GLY A 151 -14.44 1.06 -24.77
C GLY A 151 -13.06 1.09 -25.43
N ARG A 152 -12.75 2.23 -26.07
CA ARG A 152 -11.44 2.50 -26.69
C ARG A 152 -10.58 3.32 -25.73
N PRO A 153 -9.23 3.24 -25.83
CA PRO A 153 -8.34 4.12 -25.07
C PRO A 153 -8.62 5.58 -25.36
N SER A 154 -8.67 6.42 -24.32
CA SER A 154 -8.84 7.87 -24.42
C SER A 154 -7.73 8.59 -23.65
N THR A 155 -7.23 9.70 -24.19
CA THR A 155 -6.30 10.60 -23.50
C THR A 155 -7.03 11.75 -22.79
N GLU A 156 -8.34 11.85 -22.97
CA GLU A 156 -9.15 12.92 -22.41
C GLU A 156 -9.11 12.89 -20.88
N HIS A 157 -8.74 13.99 -20.24
CA HIS A 157 -8.63 14.10 -18.77
C HIS A 157 -7.76 13.01 -18.10
N SER A 158 -6.75 12.49 -18.81
CA SER A 158 -5.84 11.50 -18.23
C SER A 158 -5.06 12.08 -17.05
N TRP A 159 -5.06 11.37 -15.91
CA TRP A 159 -4.28 11.74 -14.72
C TRP A 159 -2.77 11.51 -14.89
N PHE A 160 -2.39 10.72 -15.90
CA PHE A 160 -1.00 10.41 -16.21
C PHE A 160 -0.68 10.93 -17.62
N PRO A 161 -0.14 12.15 -17.74
CA PRO A 161 0.21 12.74 -19.03
C PRO A 161 1.08 11.81 -19.87
N GLY A 162 0.72 11.67 -21.15
CA GLY A 162 1.37 10.73 -22.07
C GLY A 162 0.77 9.33 -22.09
N TYR A 163 -0.22 9.02 -21.25
CA TYR A 163 -0.97 7.77 -21.27
C TYR A 163 -2.44 7.97 -21.65
N ALA A 164 -2.97 7.06 -22.46
CA ALA A 164 -4.40 6.89 -22.68
C ALA A 164 -4.97 5.86 -21.69
N TRP A 165 -6.17 6.08 -21.17
CA TRP A 165 -6.85 5.18 -20.24
C TRP A 165 -7.99 4.42 -20.93
N THR A 166 -8.23 3.19 -20.49
CA THR A 166 -9.40 2.37 -20.88
C THR A 166 -10.04 1.82 -19.63
N ILE A 167 -11.37 1.87 -19.54
CA ILE A 167 -12.11 1.39 -18.36
C ILE A 167 -11.85 -0.10 -18.15
N ALA A 168 -11.57 -0.49 -16.91
CA ALA A 168 -11.36 -1.87 -16.49
C ALA A 168 -12.45 -2.31 -15.50
N GLN A 169 -13.07 -3.45 -15.77
CA GLN A 169 -14.14 -4.03 -14.96
C GLN A 169 -13.78 -5.45 -14.54
N CYS A 170 -14.22 -5.86 -13.36
CA CYS A 170 -14.05 -7.24 -12.91
C CYS A 170 -14.73 -8.20 -13.89
N ARG A 171 -14.01 -9.23 -14.34
CA ARG A 171 -14.50 -10.23 -15.28
C ARG A 171 -15.68 -11.05 -14.73
N ILE A 172 -15.79 -11.14 -13.40
CA ILE A 172 -16.80 -11.96 -12.71
C ILE A 172 -18.08 -11.16 -12.45
N CYS A 173 -18.00 -10.04 -11.73
CA CYS A 173 -19.17 -9.28 -11.31
C CYS A 173 -19.46 -8.02 -12.16
N GLY A 174 -18.59 -7.67 -13.11
CA GLY A 174 -18.74 -6.46 -13.93
C GLY A 174 -18.47 -5.13 -13.21
N SER A 175 -18.14 -5.17 -11.91
CA SER A 175 -17.87 -3.95 -11.13
C SER A 175 -16.67 -3.19 -11.69
N HIS A 176 -16.75 -1.86 -11.67
CA HIS A 176 -15.65 -0.99 -12.07
C HIS A 176 -14.46 -1.14 -11.12
N MET A 177 -13.30 -1.49 -11.66
CA MET A 177 -12.07 -1.73 -10.89
C MET A 177 -11.04 -0.62 -11.06
N GLY A 178 -11.14 0.18 -12.12
CA GLY A 178 -10.18 1.23 -12.45
C GLY A 178 -9.95 1.31 -13.95
N TRP A 179 -8.70 1.55 -14.34
CA TRP A 179 -8.33 1.79 -15.73
C TRP A 179 -7.02 1.10 -16.10
N LYS A 180 -6.92 0.68 -17.37
CA LYS A 180 -5.64 0.35 -17.99
C LYS A 180 -5.08 1.58 -18.67
N PHE A 181 -3.84 1.91 -18.36
CA PHE A 181 -3.09 2.99 -18.98
C PHE A 181 -2.13 2.43 -20.02
N THR A 182 -2.12 3.01 -21.22
CA THR A 182 -1.23 2.65 -22.33
C THR A 182 -0.52 3.89 -22.85
N ALA A 183 0.80 3.81 -22.98
CA ALA A 183 1.61 4.93 -23.44
C ALA A 183 1.20 5.37 -24.86
N THR A 184 1.20 6.68 -25.09
CA THR A 184 0.92 7.27 -26.40
C THR A 184 2.17 7.32 -27.29
N LYS A 185 3.35 7.15 -26.69
CA LYS A 185 4.66 7.17 -27.37
C LYS A 185 5.47 5.91 -27.05
N LYS A 186 6.28 5.46 -28.01
CA LYS A 186 7.05 4.22 -27.91
C LYS A 186 8.25 4.32 -26.97
N GLU A 187 8.74 5.53 -26.71
CA GLU A 187 9.93 5.75 -25.88
C GLU A 187 9.59 5.79 -24.37
N MET A 188 8.31 5.82 -24.02
CA MET A 188 7.88 5.89 -22.62
C MET A 188 8.04 4.55 -21.90
N SER A 189 8.31 4.60 -20.61
CA SER A 189 8.34 3.42 -19.74
C SER A 189 7.56 3.73 -18.46
N PRO A 190 6.68 2.82 -17.99
CA PRO A 190 6.28 1.57 -18.64
C PRO A 190 5.41 1.81 -19.89
N GLN A 191 5.38 0.87 -20.84
CA GLN A 191 4.49 0.99 -22.02
C GLN A 191 3.00 0.81 -21.66
N LYS A 192 2.72 0.11 -20.56
CA LYS A 192 1.37 -0.08 -20.01
C LYS A 192 1.44 -0.33 -18.52
N PHE A 193 0.39 0.07 -17.82
CA PHE A 193 0.16 -0.24 -16.41
C PHE A 193 -1.34 -0.16 -16.11
N TRP A 194 -1.72 -0.38 -14.85
CA TRP A 194 -3.10 -0.26 -14.39
C TRP A 194 -3.20 0.71 -13.23
N GLY A 195 -4.23 1.55 -13.24
CA GLY A 195 -4.63 2.36 -12.09
C GLY A 195 -5.91 1.78 -11.51
N LEU A 196 -5.81 1.12 -10.36
CA LEU A 196 -6.95 0.46 -9.70
C LEU A 196 -7.51 1.36 -8.62
N THR A 197 -8.83 1.53 -8.58
CA THR A 197 -9.45 2.38 -7.55
C THR A 197 -9.57 1.61 -6.22
N ARG A 198 -9.03 2.18 -5.14
CA ARG A 198 -8.97 1.53 -3.82
C ARG A 198 -10.34 1.08 -3.32
N SER A 199 -11.38 1.86 -3.59
CA SER A 199 -12.77 1.55 -3.17
C SER A 199 -13.31 0.24 -3.77
N ALA A 200 -12.73 -0.24 -4.87
CA ALA A 200 -13.08 -1.50 -5.52
C ALA A 200 -12.19 -2.69 -5.11
N LEU A 201 -11.14 -2.44 -4.32
CA LEU A 201 -10.18 -3.46 -3.90
C LEU A 201 -10.43 -3.91 -2.45
N LEU A 202 -10.10 -5.16 -2.19
CA LEU A 202 -10.06 -5.76 -0.86
C LEU A 202 -8.68 -6.41 -0.66
N PRO A 203 -7.88 -5.99 0.33
CA PRO A 203 -6.64 -6.69 0.67
C PRO A 203 -6.97 -8.08 1.21
N ARG A 204 -6.35 -9.12 0.62
CA ARG A 204 -6.41 -10.47 1.16
C ARG A 204 -5.27 -10.66 2.13
N ILE A 205 -5.62 -10.88 3.38
CA ILE A 205 -4.72 -11.26 4.45
C ILE A 205 -4.92 -12.75 4.64
N PRO A 206 -3.88 -13.59 4.51
CA PRO A 206 -3.99 -15.00 4.82
C PRO A 206 -4.51 -15.14 6.26
N GLU A 207 -5.64 -15.82 6.44
CA GLU A 207 -6.07 -16.24 7.77
C GLU A 207 -5.00 -17.20 8.31
N GLY A 208 -4.39 -16.84 9.44
CA GLY A 208 -3.64 -17.81 10.22
C GLY A 208 -4.60 -18.86 10.76
N GLU A 209 -4.15 -20.09 10.94
CA GLU A 209 -4.95 -21.24 11.41
C GLU A 209 -5.63 -21.07 12.80
N GLU A 210 -5.64 -19.88 13.41
CA GLU A 210 -6.11 -19.65 14.79
C GLU A 210 -7.37 -18.76 14.93
N ASP A 211 -7.90 -18.12 13.88
CA ASP A 211 -9.03 -17.17 14.01
C ASP A 211 -10.40 -17.75 13.58
N SER A 212 -10.73 -18.97 13.99
CA SER A 212 -12.05 -19.58 13.70
C SER A 212 -13.16 -19.25 14.71
N GLU A 213 -12.94 -18.34 15.67
CA GLU A 213 -13.97 -17.90 16.63
C GLU A 213 -13.87 -16.40 16.97
N GLN A 214 -14.24 -15.52 16.03
CA GLN A 214 -14.81 -14.22 16.37
C GLN A 214 -15.54 -13.58 15.19
N ASP A 215 -16.85 -13.33 15.37
CA ASP A 215 -17.68 -12.49 14.50
C ASP A 215 -17.26 -11.01 14.67
N GLY A 216 -16.12 -10.68 14.09
CA GLY A 216 -15.51 -9.36 14.14
C GLY A 216 -14.30 -9.33 13.20
N SER A 217 -14.20 -8.28 12.38
CA SER A 217 -13.03 -8.07 11.52
C SER A 217 -11.75 -8.29 12.34
N PRO A 218 -10.78 -9.11 11.86
CA PRO A 218 -9.57 -9.37 12.62
C PRO A 218 -8.97 -8.02 13.00
N VAL A 219 -8.81 -7.79 14.30
CA VAL A 219 -8.08 -6.62 14.80
C VAL A 219 -6.63 -6.87 14.45
N LEU A 220 -6.29 -6.64 13.18
CA LEU A 220 -4.92 -6.41 12.81
C LEU A 220 -4.50 -5.19 13.61
N CYS A 221 -3.34 -5.30 14.24
CA CYS A 221 -2.63 -4.23 14.95
C CYS A 221 -2.83 -4.11 16.46
N LEU A 222 -2.84 -5.24 17.19
CA LEU A 222 -2.33 -5.30 18.57
C LEU A 222 -1.35 -6.48 18.73
#